data_AF-A0A286H0P5-F1
#
_entry.id   AF-A0A286H0P5-F1
#
_cell.length_a   1.000
_cell.length_b   1.000
_cell.length_c   1.000
_cell.angle_alpha   90.00
_cell.angle_beta   90.00
_cell.angle_gamma   90.00
#
_symmetry.space_group_name_H-M   'P 1'
#
loop_
_entity.id
_entity.type
_entity.pdbx_description
1 polymer ?
#
loop_
_entity_poly.entity_id
_entity_poly.type
_entity_poly.pdbx_seq_one_letter_code
_entity_poly.pdbx_strand_id
1 'polypeptide(L)'
;MVDPIPLHRPAPAAPAPAATRLVEVSVAAAANDDVPDVLARAAADTAFALTGAMSWDGGWRCRFVLKAPVGVVGDAQVFDLLRCIGVHYRWTGVEKVATAADARRAAE
;
A
#
# COMPACT_ATOMS: atom_id res chain seq x y z
N MET A 1 14.38 -53.75 -19.52
CA MET A 1 14.53 -53.01 -18.26
C MET A 1 14.25 -51.55 -18.59
N VAL A 2 13.05 -51.06 -18.30
CA VAL A 2 12.66 -49.66 -18.58
C VAL A 2 12.91 -48.88 -17.30
N ASP A 3 13.82 -47.92 -17.37
CA ASP A 3 14.16 -47.03 -16.28
C ASP A 3 12.97 -46.09 -15.98
N PRO A 4 12.51 -45.96 -14.72
CA PRO A 4 11.38 -45.10 -14.41
C PRO A 4 11.76 -43.63 -14.54
N ILE A 5 11.07 -42.92 -15.44
CA ILE A 5 11.20 -41.46 -15.64
C ILE A 5 11.00 -40.77 -14.29
N PRO A 6 11.98 -39.99 -13.79
CA PRO A 6 11.83 -39.27 -12.54
C PRO A 6 10.72 -38.22 -12.72
N LEU A 7 9.60 -38.41 -12.03
CA LEU A 7 8.55 -37.40 -11.94
C LEU A 7 9.14 -36.19 -11.20
N HIS A 8 9.46 -35.13 -11.95
CA HIS A 8 9.78 -33.84 -11.38
C HIS A 8 8.63 -33.44 -10.44
N ARG A 9 8.90 -33.47 -9.12
CA ARG A 9 8.02 -32.87 -8.12
C ARG A 9 7.94 -31.38 -8.45
N PRO A 10 6.76 -30.80 -8.71
CA PRO A 10 6.65 -29.35 -8.88
C PRO A 10 7.20 -28.69 -7.63
N ALA A 11 8.15 -27.76 -7.82
CA ALA A 11 8.68 -26.96 -6.74
C ALA A 11 7.51 -26.29 -6.00
N PRO A 12 7.55 -26.20 -4.65
CA PRO A 12 6.54 -25.46 -3.92
C PRO A 12 6.43 -24.06 -4.53
N ALA A 13 5.21 -23.66 -4.88
CA ALA A 13 4.94 -22.34 -5.44
C ALA A 13 5.62 -21.29 -4.55
N ALA A 14 6.43 -20.43 -5.16
CA ALA A 14 7.08 -19.34 -4.44
C ALA A 14 6.02 -18.58 -3.62
N PRO A 15 6.32 -18.19 -2.37
CA PRO A 15 5.38 -17.44 -1.57
C PRO A 15 4.92 -16.21 -2.37
N ALA A 16 3.60 -16.01 -2.45
CA ALA A 16 3.03 -14.86 -3.13
C ALA A 16 3.70 -13.57 -2.63
N PRO A 17 3.99 -12.60 -3.52
CA PRO A 17 4.65 -11.36 -3.13
C PRO A 17 3.91 -10.72 -1.96
N ALA A 18 4.68 -10.34 -0.94
CA ALA A 18 4.24 -9.61 0.24
C ALA A 18 3.16 -8.58 -0.10
N ALA A 19 1.93 -8.79 0.36
CA ALA A 19 0.86 -7.86 0.04
C ALA A 19 1.17 -6.50 0.68
N THR A 20 1.16 -5.43 -0.12
CA THR A 20 1.33 -4.08 0.39
C THR A 20 0.15 -3.75 1.31
N ARG A 21 0.41 -3.66 2.61
CA ARG A 21 -0.64 -3.38 3.62
C ARG A 21 -0.74 -1.90 3.97
N LEU A 22 0.32 -1.14 3.72
CA LEU A 22 0.44 0.26 4.09
C LEU A 22 0.96 1.09 2.91
N VAL A 23 0.33 2.23 2.68
CA VAL A 23 0.76 3.22 1.70
C VAL A 23 0.88 4.56 2.41
N GLU A 24 2.03 5.20 2.30
CA GLU A 24 2.22 6.57 2.75
C GLU A 24 2.20 7.50 1.54
N VAL A 25 1.38 8.55 1.62
CA VAL A 25 1.27 9.56 0.56
C VAL A 25 1.66 10.90 1.14
N SER A 26 2.67 11.52 0.53
CA SER A 26 3.05 12.91 0.81
C SER A 26 2.26 13.84 -0.10
N VAL A 27 1.67 14.89 0.46
CA VAL A 27 0.94 15.93 -0.28
C VAL A 27 1.48 17.32 0.05
N ALA A 28 1.43 18.21 -0.93
CA ALA A 28 1.73 19.63 -0.74
C ALA A 28 0.45 20.35 -0.31
N ALA A 29 0.43 20.81 0.95
CA ALA A 29 -0.68 21.53 1.57
C ALA A 29 -0.14 22.32 2.77
N ALA A 30 -0.85 23.37 3.20
CA ALA A 30 -0.44 24.14 4.36
C ALA A 30 -0.72 23.36 5.65
N ALA A 31 0.03 23.62 6.73
CA ALA A 31 -0.14 22.90 8.00
C ALA A 31 -1.48 23.18 8.71
N ASN A 32 -2.18 24.25 8.32
CA ASN A 32 -3.49 24.64 8.82
C ASN A 32 -4.66 24.11 7.96
N ASP A 33 -4.37 23.40 6.87
CA ASP A 33 -5.41 22.75 6.07
C ASP A 33 -5.95 21.50 6.81
N ASP A 34 -7.25 21.25 6.71
CA ASP A 34 -7.93 20.06 7.24
C ASP A 34 -7.65 18.79 6.38
N VAL A 35 -6.37 18.58 6.03
CA VAL A 35 -5.93 17.48 5.17
C VAL A 35 -6.38 16.11 5.68
N PRO A 36 -6.27 15.77 6.98
CA PRO A 36 -6.67 14.45 7.47
C PRO A 36 -8.16 14.15 7.23
N ASP A 37 -9.03 15.12 7.49
CA ASP A 37 -10.48 14.95 7.32
C ASP A 37 -10.87 14.82 5.84
N VAL A 38 -10.29 15.66 4.98
CA VAL A 38 -10.52 15.60 3.53
C VAL A 38 -10.05 14.26 2.97
N LEU A 39 -8.84 13.82 3.35
CA LEU A 39 -8.28 12.57 2.85
C LEU A 39 -8.94 11.33 3.44
N ALA A 40 -9.41 11.37 4.69
CA ALA A 40 -10.19 10.29 5.27
C ALA A 40 -11.51 10.09 4.51
N ARG A 41 -12.19 11.19 4.14
CA ARG A 41 -13.41 11.15 3.31
C ARG A 41 -13.11 10.67 1.89
N ALA A 42 -12.07 11.20 1.25
CA ALA A 42 -11.68 10.78 -0.10
C ALA A 42 -11.30 9.28 -0.17
N ALA A 43 -10.69 8.75 0.90
CA ALA A 43 -10.34 7.34 0.98
C ALA A 43 -11.51 6.43 1.38
N ALA A 44 -12.67 6.98 1.81
CA ALA A 44 -13.81 6.19 2.29
C ALA A 44 -14.30 5.19 1.22
N ASP A 45 -14.33 5.61 -0.04
CA ASP A 45 -14.76 4.82 -1.21
C ASP A 45 -13.65 3.93 -1.80
N THR A 46 -12.45 3.97 -1.23
CA THR A 46 -11.30 3.18 -1.72
C THR A 46 -11.07 1.93 -0.85
N ALA A 47 -10.17 1.06 -1.30
CA ALA A 47 -9.72 -0.08 -0.50
C ALA A 47 -8.87 0.32 0.73
N PHE A 48 -8.60 1.61 0.94
CA PHE A 48 -7.71 2.13 1.96
C PHE A 48 -8.42 2.98 3.01
N ALA A 49 -7.95 2.93 4.25
CA ALA A 49 -8.39 3.79 5.35
C ALA A 49 -7.22 4.62 5.87
N LEU A 50 -7.44 5.90 6.13
CA LEU A 50 -6.45 6.76 6.78
C LEU A 50 -6.25 6.28 8.23
N THR A 51 -4.99 6.14 8.64
CA THR A 51 -4.60 5.66 9.99
C THR A 51 -3.69 6.62 10.73
N GLY A 52 -3.06 7.56 10.02
CA GLY A 52 -2.24 8.59 10.62
C GLY A 52 -1.92 9.68 9.61
N ALA A 53 -1.65 10.86 10.12
CA ALA A 53 -1.20 12.00 9.33
C ALA A 53 -0.18 12.79 10.16
N MET A 54 0.87 13.26 9.50
CA MET A 54 1.90 14.12 10.09
C MET A 54 2.13 15.30 9.17
N SER A 55 2.05 16.51 9.70
CA SER A 55 2.33 17.76 8.99
C SER A 55 3.78 18.21 9.18
N TRP A 56 4.31 18.91 8.19
CA TRP A 56 5.50 19.75 8.30
C TRP A 56 5.25 21.07 7.55
N ASP A 57 6.22 21.98 7.58
CA ASP A 57 6.10 23.25 6.87
C ASP A 57 5.96 23.03 5.35
N GLY A 58 4.76 23.28 4.82
CA GLY A 58 4.43 23.13 3.40
C GLY A 58 4.02 21.72 2.94
N GLY A 59 3.74 20.77 3.85
CA GLY A 59 3.21 19.48 3.43
C GLY A 59 2.72 18.55 4.53
N TRP A 60 2.16 17.42 4.08
CA TRP A 60 1.59 16.39 4.94
C TRP A 60 1.96 15.00 4.45
N ARG A 61 2.22 14.07 5.37
CA ARG A 61 2.43 12.65 5.10
C ARG A 61 1.30 11.89 5.75
N CYS A 62 0.50 11.26 4.91
CA CYS A 62 -0.71 10.57 5.30
C CYS A 62 -0.53 9.07 5.10
N ARG A 63 -0.78 8.29 6.14
CA ARG A 63 -0.62 6.84 6.17
C ARG A 63 -1.95 6.16 6.00
N PHE A 64 -2.04 5.30 5.00
CA PHE A 64 -3.24 4.57 4.63
C PHE A 64 -3.01 3.07 4.81
N VAL A 65 -3.91 2.40 5.52
CA VAL A 65 -3.91 0.95 5.68
C VAL A 65 -4.95 0.32 4.77
N LEU A 66 -4.65 -0.86 4.25
CA LEU A 66 -5.59 -1.62 3.47
C LEU A 66 -6.75 -2.16 4.33
N LYS A 67 -8.00 -1.93 3.90
CA LYS A 67 -9.23 -2.44 4.54
C LYS A 67 -9.49 -3.93 4.23
N ALA A 68 -9.11 -4.38 3.03
CA ALA A 68 -9.38 -5.72 2.53
C ALA A 68 -8.36 -6.76 3.01
N PRO A 69 -8.75 -8.05 3.10
CA PRO A 69 -7.81 -9.13 3.40
C PRO A 69 -6.67 -9.16 2.38
N VAL A 70 -5.50 -9.49 2.93
CA VAL A 70 -4.18 -9.53 2.30
C VAL A 70 -4.21 -10.45 1.08
N GLY A 71 -3.86 -9.92 -0.09
CA GLY A 71 -3.79 -10.68 -1.36
C GLY A 71 -4.73 -10.18 -2.47
N VAL A 72 -5.62 -9.21 -2.19
CA VAL A 72 -6.56 -8.64 -3.19
C VAL A 72 -6.08 -7.31 -3.77
N VAL A 73 -5.09 -6.66 -3.14
CA VAL A 73 -4.65 -5.31 -3.52
C VAL A 73 -3.28 -5.30 -4.19
N GLY A 74 -3.29 -4.77 -5.41
CA GLY A 74 -2.12 -4.44 -6.20
C GLY A 74 -2.12 -2.96 -6.57
N ASP A 75 -1.36 -2.63 -7.61
CA ASP A 75 -1.10 -1.25 -8.00
C ASP A 75 -2.37 -0.48 -8.39
N ALA A 76 -3.38 -1.16 -8.94
CA ALA A 76 -4.64 -0.55 -9.34
C ALA A 76 -5.36 0.17 -8.19
N GLN A 77 -5.43 -0.45 -7.00
CA GLN A 77 -6.08 0.17 -5.85
C GLN A 77 -5.25 1.32 -5.28
N VAL A 78 -3.92 1.23 -5.37
CA VAL A 78 -3.04 2.35 -5.00
C VAL A 78 -3.26 3.52 -5.95
N PHE A 79 -3.37 3.27 -7.26
CA PHE A 79 -3.68 4.31 -8.22
C PHE A 79 -5.05 4.95 -8.00
N ASP A 80 -6.07 4.17 -7.64
CA ASP A 80 -7.39 4.74 -7.34
C ASP A 80 -7.33 5.64 -6.08
N LEU A 81 -6.59 5.23 -5.04
CA LEU A 81 -6.33 6.10 -3.89
C LEU A 81 -5.63 7.39 -4.31
N LEU A 82 -4.55 7.31 -5.11
CA LEU A 82 -3.82 8.50 -5.56
C LEU A 82 -4.66 9.42 -6.44
N ARG A 83 -5.56 8.84 -7.26
CA ARG A 83 -6.52 9.59 -8.06
C ARG A 83 -7.47 10.36 -7.16
N CYS A 84 -8.04 9.72 -6.13
CA CYS A 84 -8.93 10.38 -5.16
C CYS A 84 -8.21 11.50 -4.38
N ILE A 85 -6.98 11.26 -3.92
CA ILE A 85 -6.15 12.28 -3.27
C ILE A 85 -5.87 13.45 -4.22
N GLY A 86 -5.54 13.15 -5.48
CA GLY A 86 -5.21 14.10 -6.54
C GLY A 86 -6.33 15.07 -6.91
N VAL A 87 -7.59 14.75 -6.56
CA VAL A 87 -8.73 15.69 -6.72
C VAL A 87 -8.62 16.86 -5.75
N HIS A 88 -8.03 16.65 -4.58
CA HIS A 88 -7.98 17.65 -3.50
C HIS A 88 -6.59 18.26 -3.33
N TYR A 89 -5.54 17.44 -3.40
CA TYR A 89 -4.18 17.87 -3.14
C TYR A 89 -3.21 17.29 -4.15
N ARG A 90 -2.16 18.06 -4.45
CA ARG A 90 -1.03 17.57 -5.25
C ARG A 90 -0.19 16.64 -4.38
N TRP A 91 -0.15 15.36 -4.71
CA TRP A 91 0.79 14.43 -4.11
C TRP A 91 2.21 14.69 -4.63
N THR A 92 3.19 14.54 -3.76
CA THR A 92 4.62 14.78 -4.01
C THR A 92 5.47 13.53 -3.82
N GLY A 93 4.93 12.49 -3.17
CA GLY A 93 5.61 11.22 -2.96
C GLY A 93 4.63 10.13 -2.54
N VAL A 94 4.95 8.89 -2.88
CA VAL A 94 4.16 7.70 -2.53
C VAL A 94 5.12 6.59 -2.15
N GLU A 95 4.93 6.02 -0.97
CA GLU A 95 5.75 4.92 -0.46
C GLU A 95 4.86 3.72 -0.11
N LYS A 96 5.20 2.56 -0.66
CA LYS A 96 4.57 1.28 -0.30
C LYS A 96 5.35 0.70 0.85
N VAL A 97 4.77 0.74 2.05
CA VAL A 97 5.43 0.22 3.25
C VAL A 97 5.09 -1.26 3.36
N ALA A 98 6.08 -2.10 3.06
CA ALA A 98 6.02 -3.52 3.40
C ALA A 98 6.00 -3.64 4.93
N THR A 99 5.11 -4.45 5.49
CA THR A 99 5.07 -4.59 6.95
C THR A 99 6.34 -5.30 7.44
N ALA A 100 6.78 -5.07 8.68
CA ALA A 100 7.94 -5.74 9.26
C ALA A 100 7.86 -7.29 9.20
N ALA A 101 6.64 -7.85 9.08
CA ALA A 101 6.40 -9.26 8.82
C ALA A 101 6.90 -9.73 7.44
N ASP A 102 6.91 -8.86 6.43
CA ASP A 102 7.41 -9.13 5.08
C ASP A 102 8.94 -9.03 5.02
N ALA A 103 9.54 -8.09 5.76
CA ALA A 103 10.99 -7.96 5.88
C ALA A 103 11.64 -9.18 6.57
N ARG A 104 10.95 -9.79 7.55
CA ARG A 104 11.45 -10.97 8.26
C ARG A 104 11.38 -12.25 7.43
N ARG A 105 10.39 -12.39 6.53
CA ARG A 105 10.27 -13.53 5.60
C ARG A 105 11.22 -13.46 4.40
N ALA A 106 11.68 -12.27 4.02
CA ALA A 106 12.68 -12.12 2.96
C ALA A 106 14.12 -12.39 3.43
N ALA A 107 14.33 -12.49 4.74
CA ALA A 107 15.62 -12.73 5.38
C ALA A 107 15.81 -14.20 5.84
N GLU A 108 14.85 -15.08 5.56
CA GLU A 108 14.83 -16.50 5.95
C GLU A 108 14.89 -17.41 4.72
#